data_AF-A0A9E0RST5-F1
#
_entry.id   AF-A0A9E0RST5-F1
#
_cell.length_a   1.000
_cell.length_b   1.000
_cell.length_c   1.000
_cell.angle_alpha   90.00
_cell.angle_beta   90.00
_cell.angle_gamma   90.00
#
_symmetry.space_group_name_H-M   'P 1'
#
loop_
_entity.id
_entity.type
_entity.pdbx_description
1 polymer ?
#
loop_
_entity_poly.entity_id
_entity_poly.type
_entity_poly.pdbx_seq_one_letter_code
_entity_poly.pdbx_strand_id
1 'polypeptide(L)'
;MKAMININTTRAAFFGAAITFGASAYAGPFAPAAGQVGSTAIAAGSADISAWASAVLNYTPGSDLSPDFTIAERGLGEAGNSDGNNIGYVSDIVSLGRGGSITLTFD
;
A
#
# COMPACT_ATOMS: atom_id res chain seq x y z
N MET A 1 -2.72 -23.20 78.30
CA MET A 1 -1.60 -22.54 77.59
C MET A 1 -2.15 -21.95 76.29
N LYS A 2 -1.83 -20.69 76.02
CA LYS A 2 -2.16 -19.95 74.79
C LYS A 2 -1.47 -20.60 73.57
N ALA A 3 -2.20 -20.75 72.47
CA ALA A 3 -1.77 -20.31 71.13
C ALA A 3 -2.94 -20.42 70.15
N MET A 4 -3.41 -19.25 69.68
CA MET A 4 -4.27 -19.09 68.49
C MET A 4 -3.43 -19.28 67.23
N ILE A 5 -3.97 -19.94 66.20
CA ILE A 5 -3.65 -19.65 64.79
C ILE A 5 -4.97 -19.51 64.03
N ASN A 6 -5.08 -18.37 63.37
CA ASN A 6 -6.16 -17.87 62.54
C ASN A 6 -5.78 -18.03 61.05
N ILE A 7 -6.77 -17.94 60.16
CA ILE A 7 -6.76 -17.27 58.82
C ILE A 7 -7.48 -18.09 57.74
N ASN A 8 -8.68 -17.59 57.39
CA ASN A 8 -9.41 -17.82 56.15
C ASN A 8 -8.58 -17.43 54.91
N THR A 9 -8.59 -18.20 53.82
CA THR A 9 -8.28 -17.68 52.46
C THR A 9 -8.89 -18.61 51.39
N THR A 10 -10.05 -18.25 50.83
CA THR A 10 -10.28 -17.70 49.47
C THR A 10 -10.16 -18.73 48.34
N ARG A 11 -11.31 -19.07 47.73
CA ARG A 11 -11.40 -19.84 46.48
C ARG A 11 -10.90 -18.96 45.33
N ALA A 12 -9.81 -19.37 44.69
CA ALA A 12 -9.23 -18.69 43.54
C ALA A 12 -10.19 -18.80 42.32
N ALA A 13 -10.61 -17.66 41.79
CA ALA A 13 -11.25 -17.56 40.48
C ALA A 13 -10.15 -17.47 39.41
N PHE A 14 -10.13 -18.42 38.47
CA PHE A 14 -9.26 -18.37 37.31
C PHE A 14 -9.85 -17.41 36.26
N PHE A 15 -9.30 -16.20 36.17
CA PHE A 15 -9.52 -15.31 35.02
C PHE A 15 -8.45 -15.62 33.97
N GLY A 16 -8.84 -16.33 32.91
CA GLY A 16 -7.99 -16.54 31.74
C GLY A 16 -7.86 -15.24 30.93
N ALA A 17 -6.71 -14.60 30.99
CA ALA A 17 -6.38 -13.47 30.12
C ALA A 17 -5.94 -13.99 28.74
N ALA A 18 -6.71 -13.72 27.69
CA ALA A 18 -6.27 -13.95 26.32
C ALA A 18 -5.31 -12.84 25.90
N ILE A 19 -4.02 -13.17 25.75
CA ILE A 19 -3.00 -12.25 25.23
C ILE A 19 -3.09 -12.27 23.69
N THR A 20 -3.62 -11.20 23.10
CA THR A 20 -3.53 -10.98 21.66
C THR A 20 -2.14 -10.40 21.35
N PHE A 21 -1.27 -11.20 20.73
CA PHE A 21 -0.02 -10.70 20.16
C PHE A 21 -0.36 -9.93 18.87
N GLY A 22 -0.41 -8.60 18.96
CA GLY A 22 -0.41 -7.74 17.79
C GLY A 22 0.95 -7.83 17.10
N ALA A 23 1.05 -8.56 15.99
CA ALA A 23 2.24 -8.52 15.15
C ALA A 23 2.35 -7.11 14.57
N SER A 24 3.33 -6.33 15.03
CA SER A 24 3.71 -5.09 14.37
C SER A 24 4.26 -5.46 13.00
N ALA A 25 3.46 -5.27 11.94
CA ALA A 25 3.96 -5.32 10.58
C ALA A 25 4.89 -4.11 10.41
N TYR A 26 6.18 -4.31 10.64
CA TYR A 26 7.20 -3.32 10.29
C TYR A 26 7.31 -3.35 8.77
N ALA A 27 6.73 -2.36 8.09
CA ALA A 27 7.08 -2.09 6.71
C ALA A 27 8.60 -1.89 6.71
N GLY A 28 9.33 -2.88 6.15
CA GLY A 28 10.79 -2.84 6.09
C GLY A 28 11.28 -1.61 5.32
N PRO A 29 12.57 -1.26 5.41
CA PRO A 29 13.11 -0.15 4.65
C PRO A 29 12.76 -0.32 3.16
N PHE A 30 12.06 0.66 2.60
CA PHE A 30 11.79 0.70 1.17
C PHE A 30 13.12 0.77 0.40
N ALA A 31 13.17 0.19 -0.79
CA ALA A 31 14.35 0.29 -1.63
C ALA A 31 14.72 1.77 -1.88
N PRO A 32 16.01 2.13 -1.91
CA PRO A 32 16.44 3.49 -2.21
C PRO A 32 15.94 3.96 -3.59
N ALA A 33 15.78 5.27 -3.78
CA ALA A 33 15.40 5.87 -5.06
C ALA A 33 16.41 5.57 -6.17
N ALA A 34 15.99 5.68 -7.44
CA ALA A 34 16.88 5.50 -8.59
C ALA A 34 18.13 6.41 -8.46
N GLY A 35 19.29 5.86 -8.82
CA GLY A 35 20.59 6.55 -8.70
C GLY A 35 21.22 6.54 -7.30
N GLN A 36 20.54 6.00 -6.28
CA GLN A 36 21.12 5.80 -4.95
C GLN A 36 21.83 4.44 -4.83
N VAL A 37 22.84 4.36 -3.96
CA VAL A 37 23.58 3.12 -3.70
C VAL A 37 22.63 2.03 -3.18
N GLY A 38 22.69 0.86 -3.79
CA GLY A 38 21.83 -0.28 -3.45
C GLY A 38 20.41 -0.21 -4.02
N SER A 39 20.10 0.78 -4.88
CA SER A 39 18.83 0.82 -5.61
C SER A 39 18.85 -0.09 -6.83
N THR A 40 17.70 -0.73 -7.10
CA THR A 40 17.40 -1.39 -8.37
C THR A 40 16.36 -0.63 -9.20
N ALA A 41 16.02 0.60 -8.80
CA ALA A 41 15.02 1.41 -9.48
C ALA A 41 15.61 2.07 -10.74
N ILE A 42 14.81 2.15 -11.79
CA ILE A 42 15.09 2.89 -13.03
C ILE A 42 14.34 4.22 -12.95
N ALA A 43 15.01 5.33 -13.32
CA ALA A 43 14.35 6.64 -13.36
C ALA A 43 13.29 6.69 -14.49
N ALA A 44 12.19 7.42 -14.28
CA ALA A 44 11.06 7.46 -15.22
C ALA A 44 11.45 7.93 -16.64
N GLY A 45 12.37 8.90 -16.73
CA GLY A 45 12.95 9.37 -18.00
C GLY A 45 14.25 8.67 -18.42
N SER A 46 14.52 7.46 -17.90
CA SER A 46 15.71 6.69 -18.31
C SER A 46 15.60 6.28 -19.78
N ALA A 47 16.69 6.42 -20.54
CA ALA A 47 16.78 5.92 -21.91
C ALA A 47 16.68 4.38 -22.01
N ASP A 48 16.79 3.66 -20.90
CA ASP A 48 16.57 2.21 -20.83
C ASP A 48 15.10 1.81 -21.00
N ILE A 49 14.16 2.76 -20.85
CA ILE A 49 12.73 2.56 -21.07
C ILE A 49 12.43 2.86 -22.54
N SER A 50 11.95 1.87 -23.29
CA SER A 50 11.76 1.98 -24.74
C SER A 50 10.62 2.92 -25.12
N ALA A 51 9.50 2.85 -24.39
CA ALA A 51 8.33 3.69 -24.62
C ALA A 51 7.38 3.63 -23.42
N TRP A 52 6.61 4.71 -23.24
CA TRP A 52 5.44 4.75 -22.38
C TRP A 52 4.17 4.63 -23.23
N ALA A 53 3.03 4.36 -22.59
CA ALA A 53 1.76 4.32 -23.31
C ALA A 53 1.44 5.70 -23.90
N SER A 54 1.08 5.73 -25.18
CA SER A 54 0.81 6.96 -25.93
C SER A 54 -0.69 7.25 -26.08
N ALA A 55 -1.55 6.22 -26.03
CA ALA A 55 -3.00 6.40 -26.05
C ALA A 55 -3.79 5.27 -25.36
N VAL A 56 -5.03 5.58 -24.99
CA VAL A 56 -6.03 4.62 -24.49
C VAL A 56 -6.95 4.24 -25.65
N LEU A 57 -6.98 2.96 -26.01
CA LEU A 57 -7.88 2.45 -27.05
C LEU A 57 -9.26 2.09 -26.49
N ASN A 58 -9.29 1.44 -25.33
CA ASN A 58 -10.53 1.09 -24.64
C ASN A 58 -10.29 1.06 -23.14
N TYR A 59 -11.28 1.51 -22.37
CA TYR A 59 -11.27 1.42 -20.92
C TYR A 59 -12.65 1.01 -20.40
N THR A 60 -12.69 -0.01 -19.57
CA THR A 60 -13.91 -0.49 -18.93
C THR A 60 -13.62 -0.65 -17.43
N PRO A 61 -14.01 0.32 -16.59
CA PRO A 61 -13.82 0.21 -15.15
C PRO A 61 -14.61 -0.96 -14.58
N GLY A 62 -14.00 -1.66 -13.62
CA GLY A 62 -14.61 -2.70 -12.82
C GLY A 62 -15.32 -2.17 -11.57
N SER A 63 -15.64 -3.06 -10.64
CA SER A 63 -16.23 -2.70 -9.35
C SER A 63 -15.18 -2.31 -8.31
N ASP A 64 -15.64 -1.80 -7.16
CA ASP A 64 -14.79 -1.46 -6.00
C ASP A 64 -13.68 -0.45 -6.32
N LEU A 65 -14.02 0.53 -7.16
CA LEU A 65 -13.12 1.53 -7.71
C LEU A 65 -13.60 2.93 -7.29
N SER A 66 -12.70 3.72 -6.68
CA SER A 66 -13.02 5.12 -6.38
C SER A 66 -13.06 5.92 -7.69
N PRO A 67 -14.04 6.83 -7.88
CA PRO A 67 -14.15 7.68 -9.06
C PRO A 67 -12.87 8.44 -9.42
N ASP A 68 -12.07 8.83 -8.42
CA ASP A 68 -10.83 9.59 -8.63
C ASP A 68 -9.77 8.83 -9.44
N PHE A 69 -9.84 7.49 -9.48
CA PHE A 69 -8.89 6.63 -10.22
C PHE A 69 -9.49 6.08 -11.52
N THR A 70 -10.58 6.67 -12.02
CA THR A 70 -11.26 6.21 -13.24
C THR A 70 -10.85 6.97 -14.51
N ILE A 71 -9.97 7.96 -14.40
CA ILE A 71 -9.51 8.77 -15.54
C ILE A 71 -8.42 7.99 -16.28
N ALA A 72 -8.76 7.39 -17.43
CA ALA A 72 -7.87 6.48 -18.15
C ALA A 72 -6.60 7.17 -18.68
N GLU A 73 -6.72 8.44 -19.05
CA GLU A 73 -5.64 9.26 -19.61
C GLU A 73 -4.50 9.47 -18.61
N ARG A 74 -4.75 9.27 -17.31
CA ARG A 74 -3.71 9.31 -16.27
C ARG A 74 -2.75 8.12 -16.30
N GLY A 75 -3.03 7.09 -17.11
CA GLY A 75 -2.10 5.99 -17.36
C GLY A 75 -1.17 6.20 -18.56
N LEU A 76 -1.18 7.38 -19.18
CA LEU A 76 -0.37 7.71 -20.36
C LEU A 76 0.89 8.49 -19.96
N GLY A 77 1.93 8.39 -20.79
CA GLY A 77 3.19 9.10 -20.59
C GLY A 77 4.08 8.52 -19.49
N GLU A 78 5.15 9.23 -19.15
CA GLU A 78 6.08 8.80 -18.11
C GLU A 78 5.40 8.73 -16.75
N ALA A 79 5.82 7.78 -15.91
CA ALA A 79 5.33 7.72 -14.54
C ALA A 79 5.65 9.03 -13.78
N GLY A 80 4.61 9.73 -13.34
CA GLY A 80 4.74 10.97 -12.55
C GLY A 80 5.40 10.74 -11.18
N ASN A 81 5.88 11.82 -10.55
CA ASN A 81 6.40 11.75 -9.19
C ASN A 81 5.23 11.73 -8.20
N SER A 82 4.97 10.58 -7.58
CA SER A 82 4.11 10.52 -6.39
C SER A 82 4.86 11.06 -5.16
N ASP A 83 5.39 12.28 -5.24
CA ASP A 83 6.32 12.89 -4.27
C ASP A 83 5.65 13.31 -2.95
N GLY A 84 4.38 12.95 -2.72
CA GLY A 84 3.75 12.98 -1.40
C GLY A 84 3.61 14.36 -0.78
N ASN A 85 3.82 15.43 -1.56
CA ASN A 85 3.75 16.82 -1.09
C ASN A 85 2.33 17.41 -1.15
N ASN A 86 1.37 16.69 -1.73
CA ASN A 86 -0.06 17.05 -1.80
C ASN A 86 -0.33 18.40 -2.50
N ILE A 87 0.51 18.79 -3.48
CA ILE A 87 0.31 19.97 -4.34
C ILE A 87 0.09 19.51 -5.79
N GLY A 88 -1.14 19.66 -6.30
CA GLY A 88 -1.53 19.19 -7.64
C GLY A 88 -1.72 17.67 -7.65
N TYR A 89 -2.94 17.24 -7.96
CA TYR A 89 -3.46 15.86 -7.89
C TYR A 89 -2.40 14.74 -7.79
N VAL A 90 -2.22 14.24 -6.55
CA VAL A 90 -1.69 12.90 -6.33
C VAL A 90 -2.47 11.94 -7.22
N SER A 91 -1.73 11.08 -7.92
CA SER A 91 -2.15 9.98 -8.80
C SER A 91 -2.36 10.31 -10.29
N ASP A 92 -1.25 10.40 -11.03
CA ASP A 92 -1.15 9.98 -12.44
C ASP A 92 -1.28 8.44 -12.52
N ILE A 93 -2.44 7.95 -12.08
CA ILE A 93 -2.75 6.52 -11.98
C ILE A 93 -4.19 6.33 -12.41
N VAL A 94 -4.42 5.38 -13.31
CA VAL A 94 -5.72 4.76 -13.55
C VAL A 94 -5.75 3.41 -12.85
N SER A 95 -6.85 3.09 -12.18
CA SER A 95 -7.09 1.76 -11.60
C SER A 95 -8.22 1.07 -12.34
N LEU A 96 -8.06 -0.23 -12.60
CA LEU A 96 -9.06 -1.00 -13.33
C LEU A 96 -10.25 -1.38 -12.46
N GLY A 97 -10.09 -1.43 -11.14
CA GLY A 97 -11.07 -2.07 -10.25
C GLY A 97 -11.19 -3.58 -10.50
N ARG A 98 -12.08 -4.24 -9.76
CA ARG A 98 -12.29 -5.68 -9.89
C ARG A 98 -13.01 -6.00 -11.20
N GLY A 99 -12.37 -6.78 -12.05
CA GLY A 99 -12.92 -7.22 -13.34
C GLY A 99 -12.87 -6.16 -14.45
N GLY A 100 -12.22 -5.01 -14.22
CA GLY A 100 -12.04 -4.01 -15.26
C GLY A 100 -10.93 -4.36 -16.24
N SER A 101 -10.86 -3.60 -17.32
CA SER A 101 -9.85 -3.76 -18.36
C SER A 101 -9.48 -2.42 -18.99
N ILE A 102 -8.26 -2.34 -19.48
CA ILE A 102 -7.78 -1.23 -20.30
C ILE A 102 -6.95 -1.79 -21.45
N THR A 103 -7.02 -1.14 -22.61
CA THR A 103 -6.15 -1.40 -23.76
C THR A 103 -5.39 -0.13 -24.07
N LEU A 104 -4.07 -0.22 -24.06
CA LEU A 104 -3.14 0.88 -24.29
C LEU A 104 -2.34 0.64 -25.57
N THR A 105 -1.93 1.72 -26.24
CA THR A 105 -1.03 1.67 -27.39
C THR A 105 0.31 2.33 -27.04
N PHE A 106 1.35 1.94 -27.77
CA PHE A 106 2.72 2.38 -27.61
C PHE A 106 3.28 2.65 -29.00
N ASP A 107 4.06 3.73 -29.14
CA ASP A 107 4.72 4.12 -30.40
C ASP A 107 6.24 4.09 -30.25
#